data_AF-A0A7X7Y898-F1
#
_entry.id   AF-A0A7X7Y898-F1
#
_cell.length_a   1.000
_cell.length_b   1.000
_cell.length_c   1.000
_cell.angle_alpha   90.00
_cell.angle_beta   90.00
_cell.angle_gamma   90.00
#
_symmetry.space_group_name_H-M   'P 1'
#
loop_
_entity.id
_entity.type
_entity.pdbx_description
1 polymer ?
#
loop_
_entity_poly.entity_id
_entity_poly.type
_entity_poly.pdbx_seq_one_letter_code
_entity_poly.pdbx_strand_id
1 'polypeptide(L)' 'MHEVNLFRDFTDRLNRLGMRYFATGSVGSIVYGEPRQSHDIDVVLELWLKGVGEV' A
#
# COMPACT_ATOMS: atom_id res chain seq x y z
N MET A 1 -17.63 -17.13 2.83
CA MET A 1 -16.32 -16.80 2.22
C MET A 1 -15.99 -15.40 2.72
N HIS A 2 -14.94 -15.23 3.53
CA HIS A 2 -14.51 -13.87 3.92
C HIS A 2 -13.97 -13.20 2.66
N GLU A 3 -14.57 -12.11 2.25
CA GLU A 3 -14.06 -11.29 1.16
C GLU A 3 -12.70 -10.73 1.59
N VAL A 4 -11.63 -11.17 0.94
CA VAL A 4 -10.28 -10.68 1.23
C VAL A 4 -10.16 -9.30 0.59
N ASN A 5 -10.28 -8.26 1.41
CA ASN A 5 -10.01 -6.89 0.98
C ASN A 5 -8.53 -6.59 1.17
N LEU A 6 -7.72 -6.99 0.18
CA LEU A 6 -6.26 -6.80 0.20
C LEU A 6 -5.85 -5.34 0.43
N PHE A 7 -6.65 -4.37 -0.04
CA PHE A 7 -6.38 -2.95 0.20
C PHE A 7 -6.50 -2.60 1.68
N ARG A 8 -7.52 -3.11 2.35
CA ARG A 8 -7.74 -2.88 3.78
C ARG A 8 -6.62 -3.48 4.62
N ASP A 9 -6.12 -4.66 4.25
CA ASP A 9 -5.11 -5.39 5.03
C ASP A 9 -3.81 -4.59 5.25
N PHE A 10 -3.36 -3.84 4.25
CA PHE A 10 -2.18 -2.98 4.39
C PHE A 10 -2.53 -1.56 4.84
N THR A 11 -3.61 -0.96 4.33
CA THR A 11 -3.97 0.42 4.68
C THR A 11 -4.29 0.56 6.16
N ASP A 12 -5.04 -0.37 6.77
CA ASP A 12 -5.36 -0.34 8.21
C ASP A 12 -4.10 -0.41 9.07
N ARG A 13 -3.11 -1.24 8.70
CA ARG A 13 -1.84 -1.38 9.42
C ARG A 13 -0.98 -0.13 9.33
N LEU A 14 -0.79 0.40 8.11
CA LEU A 14 0.04 1.58 7.89
C LEU A 14 -0.60 2.83 8.51
N ASN A 15 -1.93 2.97 8.40
CA ASN A 15 -2.67 4.06 9.04
C ASN A 15 -2.55 3.99 10.57
N ARG A 16 -2.68 2.79 11.17
CA ARG A 16 -2.51 2.61 12.62
C ARG A 16 -1.09 2.94 13.09
N LEU A 17 -0.08 2.70 12.26
CA LEU A 17 1.31 3.05 12.54
C LEU A 17 1.62 4.54 12.26
N GLY A 18 0.68 5.32 11.71
CA GLY A 18 0.90 6.70 11.33
C GLY A 18 1.94 6.86 10.21
N MET A 19 2.16 5.82 9.41
CA MET A 19 3.13 5.84 8.32
C MET A 19 2.56 6.60 7.12
N ARG A 20 3.40 7.43 6.49
CA ARG A 20 3.08 8.02 5.18
C ARG A 20 3.40 7.01 4.10
N TYR A 21 2.44 6.76 3.21
CA TYR A 21 2.58 5.87 2.07
C TYR A 21 1.66 6.31 0.94
N PHE A 22 1.90 5.79 -0.25
CA PHE A 22 0.93 5.84 -1.34
C PHE A 22 0.94 4.53 -2.13
N ALA A 23 -0.24 4.11 -2.59
CA ALA A 23 -0.37 3.03 -3.55
C ALA A 23 -0.01 3.54 -4.94
N THR A 24 0.74 2.76 -5.70
CA THR A 24 1.27 3.15 -7.01
C THR A 24 1.01 2.05 -8.04
N GLY A 25 1.73 2.09 -9.17
CA GLY A 25 1.64 1.09 -10.21
C GLY A 25 0.23 1.00 -10.80
N SER A 26 -0.18 -0.22 -11.12
CA SER A 26 -1.49 -0.48 -11.74
C SER A 26 -2.67 -0.05 -10.86
N VAL A 27 -2.54 -0.21 -9.53
CA VAL A 27 -3.54 0.24 -8.55
C VAL A 27 -3.72 1.75 -8.60
N GLY A 28 -2.62 2.51 -8.70
CA GLY A 28 -2.68 3.97 -8.85
C GLY A 28 -3.51 4.39 -10.05
N SER A 29 -3.25 3.80 -11.22
CA SER A 29 -4.01 4.07 -12.46
C SER A 29 -5.51 3.78 -12.31
N ILE A 30 -5.88 2.68 -11.63
CA ILE A 30 -7.29 2.33 -11.37
C ILE A 30 -7.98 3.42 -10.55
N VAL A 31 -7.32 3.92 -9.49
CA VAL A 31 -7.86 4.99 -8.63
C VAL A 31 -8.07 6.29 -9.42
N TYR A 32 -7.18 6.60 -10.37
CA TYR A 32 -7.29 7.78 -11.23
C TYR A 32 -8.16 7.58 -12.47
N GLY A 33 -8.89 6.47 -12.56
CA GLY A 33 -9.94 6.27 -13.56
C GLY A 33 -9.51 5.56 -14.84
N GLU A 34 -8.33 4.94 -14.87
CA GLU A 34 -7.96 4.02 -15.96
C GLU A 34 -8.29 2.57 -15.57
N PRO A 35 -9.32 1.93 -16.17
CA PRO A 35 -9.62 0.53 -15.92
C PRO A 35 -8.46 -0.35 -16.36
N ARG A 36 -7.87 -1.06 -15.40
CA ARG A 36 -6.73 -1.95 -15.65
C ARG A 36 -6.82 -3.18 -14.77
N GLN A 37 -6.36 -4.32 -15.30
CA GLN A 37 -6.11 -5.49 -14.47
C GLN A 37 -4.81 -5.32 -13.69
N SER A 38 -4.89 -5.50 -12.38
CA SER A 38 -3.75 -5.48 -11.46
C SER A 38 -3.53 -6.91 -10.95
N HIS A 39 -2.27 -7.35 -10.94
CA HIS A 39 -1.87 -8.66 -10.44
C HIS A 39 -1.22 -8.57 -9.04
N ASP A 40 -0.82 -7.38 -8.65
CA ASP A 40 -0.05 -7.04 -7.46
C ASP A 40 -0.38 -5.61 -6.98
N ILE A 41 0.02 -5.31 -5.74
CA ILE A 41 -0.15 -3.98 -5.15
C ILE A 41 1.24 -3.40 -4.88
N ASP A 42 1.59 -2.36 -5.61
CA ASP A 42 2.81 -1.58 -5.38
C ASP A 42 2.54 -0.48 -4.33
N VAL A 43 3.39 -0.39 -3.31
CA VAL A 43 3.30 0.64 -2.26
C VAL A 43 4.65 1.30 -2.06
N VAL A 44 4.67 2.63 -2.08
CA VAL A 44 5.83 3.42 -1.66
C VAL A 44 5.57 3.90 -0.23
N LEU A 45 6.50 3.60 0.67
CA LEU A 45 6.43 3.98 2.07
C LEU A 45 7.53 4.97 2.40
N GLU A 46 7.20 5.96 3.22
CA GLU A 46 8.20 6.82 3.82
C GLU A 46 8.76 6.20 5.09
N LEU A 47 10.05 5.91 5.06
CA LEU A 47 10.79 5.32 6.17
C LEU A 47 11.64 6.38 6.85
N TRP A 48 11.65 6.36 8.18
CA TRP A 48 12.62 7.12 8.97
C TRP A 48 13.89 6.27 9.08
N LEU A 49 15.06 6.88 8.89
CA LEU A 49 16.36 6.20 9.07
C LEU A 49 16.55 5.61 10.48
N LYS A 50 15.78 6.08 11.46
CA LYS A 50 15.83 5.58 12.84
C LYS A 50 15.16 4.20 12.90
N GLY A 51 15.96 3.15 13.03
CA GLY A 51 15.48 1.76 13.16
C GLY A 51 15.41 0.97 11.86
N VAL A 52 15.92 1.50 10.74
CA VAL A 52 16.12 0.74 9.50
C VAL A 52 17.56 0.23 9.48
N GLY A 53 17.76 -1.05 9.79
CA GLY A 53 19.04 -1.73 9.61
C GLY A 53 20.03 -1.69 10.78
N GLU A 54 19.57 -1.85 12.03
CA GLU A 54 20.43 -2.53 13.01
C GLU A 54 20.44 -4.03 12.64
N VAL A 55 21.49 -4.46 11.94
CA VAL A 55 21.83 -5.87 11.68
C VAL A 55 22.92 -6.29 12.65
#